data_AF-A0A3D3CKH8-F1
#
_entry.id   AF-A0A3D3CKH8-F1
#
_cell.length_a   1.000
_cell.length_b   1.000
_cell.length_c   1.000
_cell.angle_alpha   90.00
_cell.angle_beta   90.00
_cell.angle_gamma   90.00
#
_symmetry.space_group_name_H-M   'P 1'
#
loop_
_entity.id
_entity.type
_entity.pdbx_description
1 polymer ?
#
loop_
_entity_poly.entity_id
_entity_poly.type
_entity_poly.pdbx_seq_one_letter_code
_entity_poly.pdbx_strand_id
1 'polypeptide(L)'
;MNKNITIQVCMGTGGMAAGGFEVLAAFESLMREKNIPAEFRKECSMHKVGCRGLCAKDVLVDVITDDRRTIYQYIKPEMVERIIDEHI
;
A
#
# COMPACT_ATOMS: atom_id res chain seq x y z
N MET A 1 15.82 -5.03 -16.21
CA MET A 1 14.38 -5.34 -16.26
C MET A 1 13.75 -4.49 -15.16
N ASN A 2 13.28 -3.30 -15.50
CA ASN A 2 12.76 -2.37 -14.50
C ASN A 2 11.31 -2.77 -14.24
N LYS A 3 11.07 -3.56 -13.19
CA LYS A 3 9.71 -3.77 -12.69
C LYS A 3 9.20 -2.42 -12.21
N ASN A 4 8.14 -1.91 -12.84
CA ASN A 4 7.47 -0.70 -12.34
C ASN A 4 6.59 -1.12 -11.17
N ILE A 5 7.04 -0.78 -9.97
CA ILE A 5 6.31 -1.06 -8.73
C ILE A 5 5.66 0.23 -8.27
N THR A 6 4.34 0.21 -8.10
CA THR A 6 3.61 1.34 -7.52
C THR A 6 2.82 0.85 -6.31
N ILE A 7 3.08 1.46 -5.17
CA ILE A 7 2.38 1.19 -3.91
C ILE A 7 1.47 2.36 -3.61
N GLN A 8 0.17 2.11 -3.54
CA GLN A 8 -0.80 3.11 -3.15
C GLN A 8 -1.42 2.74 -1.81
N VAL A 9 -1.34 3.63 -0.83
CA VAL A 9 -1.97 3.43 0.48
C VAL A 9 -3.18 4.33 0.57
N CYS A 10 -4.33 3.79 0.94
CA CYS A 10 -5.53 4.58 1.16
C CYS A 10 -5.42 5.41 2.44
N MET A 11 -5.13 6.70 2.28
CA MET A 11 -5.06 7.65 3.40
C MET A 11 -6.37 8.41 3.59
N GLY A 12 -7.50 7.69 3.63
CA GLY A 12 -8.78 8.28 4.09
C GLY A 12 -8.74 8.59 5.60
N THR A 13 -9.79 9.22 6.13
CA THR A 13 -9.89 9.48 7.59
C THR A 13 -9.82 8.19 8.42
N GLY A 14 -10.45 7.11 7.95
CA GLY A 14 -10.37 5.76 8.54
C GLY A 14 -8.98 5.14 8.39
N GLY A 15 -8.41 5.17 7.19
CA GLY A 15 -7.06 4.65 6.90
C GLY A 15 -5.97 5.34 7.71
N MET A 16 -6.06 6.65 7.91
CA MET A 16 -5.13 7.38 8.78
C MET A 16 -5.30 6.97 10.26
N ALA A 17 -6.53 6.87 10.75
CA ALA A 17 -6.79 6.46 12.14
C ALA A 17 -6.40 5.00 12.43
N ALA A 18 -6.45 4.13 11.41
CA ALA A 18 -6.09 2.71 11.51
C ALA A 18 -4.57 2.44 11.42
N GLY A 19 -3.75 3.47 11.21
CA GLY A 19 -2.29 3.35 11.14
C GLY A 19 -1.70 3.31 9.72
N GLY A 20 -2.38 3.93 8.76
CA GLY A 20 -1.94 3.96 7.35
C GLY A 20 -0.63 4.73 7.14
N PHE A 21 -0.31 5.70 8.01
CA PHE A 21 0.96 6.42 7.96
C PHE A 21 2.14 5.50 8.28
N GLU A 22 1.99 4.66 9.30
CA GLU A 22 2.98 3.72 9.76
C GLU A 22 3.23 2.63 8.71
N VAL A 23 2.16 2.16 8.06
CA VAL A 23 2.25 1.22 6.93
C VAL A 23 3.04 1.84 5.78
N LEU A 24 2.73 3.07 5.38
CA LEU A 24 3.44 3.76 4.30
C LEU A 24 4.92 3.97 4.65
N ALA A 25 5.21 4.42 5.87
CA ALA A 25 6.58 4.65 6.34
C ALA A 25 7.40 3.34 6.39
N ALA A 26 6.79 2.23 6.79
CA ALA A 26 7.41 0.91 6.76
C ALA A 26 7.74 0.48 5.32
N PHE A 27 6.82 0.70 4.37
CA PHE A 27 7.04 0.42 2.95
C PHE A 27 8.19 1.25 2.38
N GLU A 28 8.21 2.56 2.65
CA GLU A 28 9.29 3.44 2.19
C GLU A 28 10.66 3.02 2.76
N SER A 29 10.71 2.68 4.05
CA SER A 29 11.94 2.31 4.74
C SER A 29 12.54 1.00 4.20
N LEU A 30 11.71 -0.05 4.09
CA LEU A 30 12.13 -1.37 3.63
C LEU A 30 12.51 -1.37 2.14
N MET A 31 11.77 -0.65 1.31
CA MET A 31 12.10 -0.50 -0.12
C MET A 31 13.41 0.24 -0.33
N ARG A 32 13.65 1.29 0.48
CA ARG A 32 14.90 2.04 0.45
C ARG A 32 16.08 1.17 0.90
N GLU A 33 15.89 0.36 1.94
CA GLU A 33 16.90 -0.59 2.42
C GLU A 33 17.25 -1.64 1.35
N LYS A 34 16.23 -2.20 0.69
CA LYS A 34 16.40 -3.17 -0.40
C LYS A 34 16.82 -2.55 -1.74
N ASN A 35 16.94 -1.22 -1.82
CA ASN A 35 17.28 -0.47 -3.04
C ASN A 35 16.32 -0.77 -4.21
N ILE A 36 15.05 -1.03 -3.91
CA ILE A 36 14.02 -1.33 -4.91
C ILE A 36 13.34 -0.03 -5.31
N PRO A 37 13.38 0.37 -6.61
CA PRO A 37 12.67 1.55 -7.08
C PRO A 37 11.16 1.29 -7.07
N ALA A 38 10.43 2.01 -6.22
CA ALA A 38 8.97 1.96 -6.15
C ALA A 38 8.39 3.38 -6.07
N GLU A 39 7.24 3.59 -6.72
CA GLU A 39 6.44 4.80 -6.58
C GLU A 39 5.48 4.65 -5.41
N PHE A 40 5.46 5.64 -4.51
CA PHE A 40 4.52 5.68 -3.39
C PHE A 40 3.43 6.72 -3.65
N ARG A 41 2.16 6.33 -3.53
CA ARG A 41 1.01 7.23 -3.65
C ARG A 41 0.14 7.14 -2.40
N LYS A 42 -0.32 8.29 -1.92
CA LYS A 42 -1.21 8.43 -0.75
C LYS A 42 -2.69 8.37 -1.12
N GLU A 43 -2.95 8.40 -2.42
CA GLU A 43 -4.28 8.42 -3.01
C GLU A 43 -4.55 7.04 -3.61
N CYS A 44 -5.54 6.35 -3.08
CA CYS A 44 -6.21 5.31 -3.83
C CYS A 44 -6.99 5.94 -4.98
N SER A 45 -7.24 5.19 -6.07
CA SER A 45 -8.20 5.56 -7.13
C SER A 45 -9.67 5.58 -6.63
N MET A 46 -9.91 6.13 -5.44
CA MET A 46 -11.16 6.19 -4.68
C MET A 46 -12.10 7.30 -5.19
N HIS A 47 -11.72 8.02 -6.24
CA HIS A 47 -12.39 9.24 -6.69
C HIS A 47 -13.83 9.06 -7.24
N LYS A 48 -14.37 7.83 -7.36
CA LYS A 48 -15.71 7.62 -7.96
C LYS A 48 -16.66 6.68 -7.24
N VAL A 49 -16.19 5.96 -6.22
CA VAL A 49 -17.02 5.13 -5.36
C VAL A 49 -16.58 5.44 -3.94
N GLY A 50 -17.47 5.46 -2.95
CA GLY A 50 -17.06 5.59 -1.55
C GLY A 50 -16.07 4.49 -1.14
N CYS A 51 -15.90 4.19 0.14
CA CYS A 51 -14.91 3.18 0.57
C CYS A 51 -15.12 1.72 0.08
N ARG A 52 -15.90 1.47 -0.98
CA ARG A 52 -16.26 0.16 -1.54
C ARG A 52 -16.94 -0.76 -0.51
N GLY A 53 -17.44 -0.19 0.59
CA GLY A 53 -17.90 -0.94 1.76
C GLY A 53 -16.76 -1.50 2.64
N LEU A 54 -15.53 -1.05 2.40
CA LEU A 54 -14.29 -1.50 3.04
C LEU A 54 -13.73 -0.49 4.06
N CYS A 55 -14.47 0.56 4.43
CA CYS A 55 -14.09 1.47 5.53
C CYS A 55 -13.81 0.71 6.84
N ALA A 56 -14.46 -0.44 7.04
CA ALA A 56 -14.22 -1.31 8.20
C ALA A 56 -12.97 -2.21 8.05
N LYS A 57 -12.29 -2.14 6.90
CA LYS A 57 -11.16 -2.99 6.48
C LYS A 57 -9.88 -2.21 6.20
N ASP A 58 -9.82 -0.97 6.67
CA ASP A 58 -8.59 -0.19 6.70
C ASP A 58 -7.52 -0.92 7.56
N VAL A 59 -6.23 -0.83 7.24
CA VAL A 59 -5.60 -0.07 6.14
C VAL A 59 -5.64 -0.86 4.83
N LEU A 60 -5.99 -0.17 3.72
CA LEU A 60 -5.94 -0.73 2.37
C LEU A 60 -4.65 -0.33 1.66
N VAL A 61 -3.99 -1.30 1.01
CA VAL A 61 -2.76 -1.10 0.22
C VAL A 61 -2.93 -1.73 -1.15
N ASP A 62 -2.84 -0.92 -2.20
CA ASP A 62 -2.76 -1.37 -3.58
C ASP A 62 -1.29 -1.54 -3.97
N VAL A 63 -0.89 -2.76 -4.30
CA VAL A 63 0.43 -3.07 -4.87
C VAL A 63 0.25 -3.33 -6.36
N ILE A 64 0.86 -2.50 -7.19
CA ILE A 64 0.81 -2.60 -8.66
C ILE A 64 2.19 -3.02 -9.15
N THR A 65 2.27 -4.20 -9.76
CA THR A 65 3.50 -4.76 -10.34
C THR A 65 3.21 -5.25 -11.75
N ASP A 66 3.97 -4.79 -12.75
CA ASP A 66 3.84 -5.24 -14.15
C ASP A 66 2.38 -5.25 -14.66
N ASP A 67 1.66 -4.14 -14.44
CA ASP A 67 0.23 -3.92 -14.74
C ASP A 67 -0.78 -4.79 -13.97
N ARG A 68 -0.33 -5.60 -13.00
CA ARG A 68 -1.22 -6.32 -12.08
C ARG A 68 -1.40 -5.54 -10.79
N ARG A 69 -2.65 -5.22 -10.47
CA ARG A 69 -3.03 -4.59 -9.19
C ARG A 69 -3.52 -5.64 -8.20
N THR A 70 -2.84 -5.72 -7.07
CA THR A 70 -3.23 -6.55 -5.92
C THR A 70 -3.65 -5.65 -4.78
N ILE A 71 -4.83 -5.90 -4.21
CA ILE A 71 -5.39 -5.10 -3.11
C ILE A 71 -5.26 -5.87 -1.81
N TYR A 72 -4.47 -5.34 -0.90
CA TYR A 72 -4.33 -5.83 0.46
C TYR A 72 -5.25 -5.06 1.41
N GLN A 73 -5.79 -5.76 2.41
CA GLN A 73 -6.75 -5.23 3.38
C GLN A 73 -6.29 -5.56 4.79
N TYR A 74 -6.67 -4.75 5.79
CA TYR A 74 -6.22 -4.90 7.17
C TYR A 74 -4.70 -4.97 7.33
N ILE A 75 -3.97 -4.21 6.51
CA ILE A 75 -2.51 -4.24 6.59
C ILE A 75 -2.04 -3.52 7.83
N LYS A 76 -1.11 -4.17 8.52
CA LYS A 76 -0.35 -3.62 9.64
C LYS A 76 1.09 -3.37 9.22
N PRO A 77 1.80 -2.44 9.88
CA PRO A 77 3.22 -2.16 9.58
C PRO A 77 4.11 -3.41 9.62
N GLU A 78 3.86 -4.33 10.55
CA GLU A 78 4.58 -5.60 10.70
C GLU A 78 4.38 -6.56 9.50
N MET A 79 3.31 -6.43 8.74
CA MET A 79 3.03 -7.31 7.58
C MET A 79 3.72 -6.82 6.30
N VAL A 80 4.24 -5.59 6.31
CA VAL A 80 4.81 -4.94 5.13
C VAL A 80 6.05 -5.68 4.62
N GLU A 81 6.93 -6.09 5.53
CA GLU A 81 8.14 -6.86 5.19
C GLU A 81 7.80 -8.12 4.40
N ARG A 82 6.81 -8.89 4.87
CA ARG A 82 6.36 -10.09 4.18
C ARG A 82 5.76 -9.80 2.81
N ILE A 83 5.01 -8.70 2.66
CA ILE A 83 4.45 -8.31 1.35
C ILE A 83 5.56 -7.99 0.36
N ILE A 84 6.61 -7.29 0.80
CA ILE A 84 7.74 -6.96 -0.05
C ILE A 84 8.48 -8.24 -0.44
N ASP A 85 8.79 -9.13 0.51
CA ASP A 85 9.56 -10.35 0.23
C ASP A 85 8.81 -11.39 -0.61
N GLU A 86 7.49 -11.50 -0.46
CA GLU A 86 6.68 -12.49 -1.20
C GLU A 86 6.16 -11.97 -2.56
N HIS A 87 5.87 -10.66 -2.68
CA HIS A 87 5.18 -10.10 -3.84
C HIS A 87 6.11 -9.35 -4.81
N ILE A 88 7.17 -8.72 -4.32
CA ILE A 88 7.95 -7.71 -5.06
C ILE A 88 9.26 -8.31 -5.58
#